data_AF-A0A7C7NV51-F1
#
_entry.id   AF-A0A7C7NV51-F1
#
_cell.length_a   1.000
_cell.length_b   1.000
_cell.length_c   1.000
_cell.angle_alpha   90.00
_cell.angle_beta   90.00
_cell.angle_gamma   90.00
#
_symmetry.space_group_name_H-M   'P 1'
#
loop_
_entity.id
_entity.type
_entity.pdbx_description
1 polymer ?
#
loop_
_entity_poly.entity_id
_entity_poly.type
_entity_poly.pdbx_seq_one_letter_code
_entity_poly.pdbx_strand_id
1 'polypeptide(L)'
;MEELYNSEHSAELEELLNEKEKALKEAEKKIRELNQKIEQLKENNRELWKLLEESMDEEEPSKGRDELRRLRRERKKLLKRIRELEELLKDVKMANELLTLENEELKKRVKELEKKVEELGESLNRKKAELERFVDLYERDLGSYINLLLEKVYLTPSALADFASLSPKVRKSFVKYLKKLERLNPSEVRFESLETSKGNVFKDRFSGGRVYLTVKDGRFVIEGILEGEDSKKKDRFIRERFA
;
A
#
# COMPACT_ATOMS: atom_id res chain seq x y z
N MET A 1 27.60 -5.01 11.84
CA MET A 1 27.35 -5.80 10.61
C MET A 1 26.37 -5.06 9.70
N GLU A 2 25.19 -4.63 10.18
CA GLU A 2 24.26 -3.79 9.40
C GLU A 2 24.79 -2.38 9.06
N GLU A 3 25.56 -1.74 9.95
CA GLU A 3 26.12 -0.39 9.68
C GLU A 3 27.22 -0.39 8.61
N LEU A 4 27.99 -1.49 8.51
CA LEU A 4 28.99 -1.69 7.45
C LEU A 4 28.31 -2.01 6.11
N TYR A 5 27.23 -2.78 6.14
CA TYR A 5 26.43 -3.11 4.96
C TYR A 5 25.74 -1.88 4.36
N ASN A 6 25.24 -0.96 5.20
CA ASN A 6 24.65 0.30 4.74
C ASN A 6 25.68 1.32 4.23
N SER A 7 26.92 1.33 4.77
CA SER A 7 27.96 2.25 4.27
C SER A 7 28.54 1.79 2.93
N GLU A 8 28.78 0.49 2.76
CA GLU A 8 29.23 -0.10 1.49
C GLU A 8 28.20 0.13 0.37
N HIS A 9 26.90 -0.09 0.66
CA HIS A 9 25.86 0.14 -0.34
C HIS A 9 25.66 1.62 -0.69
N SER A 10 25.91 2.54 0.26
CA SER A 10 25.88 3.98 -0.01
C SER A 10 27.05 4.43 -0.89
N ALA A 11 28.24 3.85 -0.71
CA ALA A 11 29.42 4.14 -1.50
C ALA A 11 29.29 3.58 -2.93
N GLU A 12 28.75 2.36 -3.08
CA GLU A 12 28.43 1.78 -4.39
C GLU A 12 27.42 2.65 -5.16
N LEU A 13 26.41 3.19 -4.48
CA LEU A 13 25.41 4.06 -5.11
C LEU A 13 26.02 5.40 -5.58
N GLU A 14 26.95 5.94 -4.80
CA GLU A 14 27.65 7.21 -5.08
C GLU A 14 28.67 7.05 -6.23
N GLU A 15 29.36 5.91 -6.31
CA GLU A 15 30.18 5.55 -7.47
C GLU A 15 29.32 5.38 -8.73
N LEU A 16 28.19 4.68 -8.63
CA LEU A 16 27.28 4.47 -9.77
C LEU A 16 26.69 5.81 -10.27
N LEU A 17 26.34 6.72 -9.36
CA LEU A 17 25.90 8.08 -9.70
C LEU A 17 27.00 8.86 -10.42
N ASN A 18 28.23 8.81 -9.92
CA ASN A 18 29.37 9.47 -10.56
C ASN A 18 29.68 8.90 -11.95
N GLU A 19 29.57 7.58 -12.15
CA GLU A 19 29.71 6.96 -13.46
C GLU A 19 28.62 7.40 -14.43
N LYS A 20 27.36 7.46 -13.96
CA LYS A 20 26.24 7.95 -14.77
C LYS A 20 26.40 9.43 -15.14
N GLU A 21 26.86 10.27 -14.22
CA GLU A 21 27.13 11.68 -14.50
C GLU A 21 28.27 11.87 -15.51
N LYS A 22 29.35 11.08 -15.42
CA LYS A 22 30.43 11.10 -16.41
C LYS A 22 29.92 10.68 -17.80
N ALA A 23 29.16 9.59 -17.86
CA ALA A 23 28.56 9.14 -19.12
C ALA A 23 27.61 10.19 -19.72
N LEU A 24 26.87 10.91 -18.89
CA LEU A 24 25.98 11.99 -19.32
C LEU A 24 26.77 13.17 -19.89
N LYS A 25 27.84 13.60 -19.22
CA LYS A 25 28.74 14.68 -19.71
C LYS A 25 29.43 14.30 -21.04
N GLU A 26 29.86 13.05 -21.18
CA GLU A 26 30.43 12.55 -22.44
C GLU A 26 29.41 12.53 -23.58
N ALA A 27 28.18 12.09 -23.30
CA ALA A 27 27.09 12.12 -24.27
C ALA A 27 26.76 13.54 -24.71
N GLU A 28 26.69 14.49 -23.77
CA GLU A 28 26.47 15.91 -24.09
C GLU A 28 27.58 16.50 -24.96
N LYS A 29 28.85 16.19 -24.65
CA LYS A 29 29.98 16.65 -25.45
C LYS A 29 29.90 16.12 -26.88
N LYS A 30 29.61 14.82 -27.03
CA LYS A 30 29.47 14.17 -28.34
C LYS A 30 28.31 14.75 -29.15
N ILE A 31 27.20 15.09 -28.51
CA ILE A 31 26.07 15.78 -29.15
C ILE A 31 26.50 17.16 -29.67
N ARG A 32 27.28 17.94 -28.90
CA ARG A 32 27.77 19.25 -29.35
C ARG A 32 28.71 19.13 -30.55
N GLU A 33 29.63 18.17 -30.53
CA GLU A 33 30.56 17.90 -31.63
C GLU A 33 29.80 17.49 -32.92
N LEU A 34 28.80 16.62 -32.79
CA LEU A 34 27.96 16.21 -33.92
C LEU A 34 27.16 17.40 -34.48
N ASN A 35 26.62 18.27 -33.63
CA ASN A 35 25.91 19.47 -34.08
C ASN A 35 26.83 20.44 -34.84
N GLN A 36 28.07 20.64 -34.37
CA GLN A 36 29.05 21.45 -35.09
C GLN A 36 29.37 20.87 -36.47
N LYS A 37 29.54 19.55 -36.54
CA LYS A 37 29.79 18.84 -37.81
C LYS A 37 28.61 18.96 -38.77
N ILE A 38 27.38 18.92 -38.26
CA ILE A 38 26.16 19.13 -39.06
C ILE A 38 26.12 20.54 -39.64
N GLU A 39 26.44 21.57 -38.85
CA GLU A 39 26.45 22.96 -39.36
C GLU A 39 27.55 23.17 -40.41
N GLN A 40 28.75 22.63 -40.22
CA GLN A 40 29.81 22.65 -41.24
C GLN A 40 29.38 21.94 -42.53
N LEU A 41 28.72 20.78 -42.43
CA LEU A 41 28.21 20.08 -43.61
C LEU A 41 27.12 20.88 -44.33
N LYS A 42 26.26 21.60 -43.61
CA LYS A 42 25.27 22.50 -44.21
C LYS A 42 25.95 23.65 -44.97
N GLU A 43 27.02 24.20 -44.42
CA GLU A 43 27.77 25.30 -45.03
C GLU A 43 28.51 24.83 -46.29
N ASN A 44 29.26 23.72 -46.21
CA ASN A 44 29.92 23.11 -47.37
C ASN A 44 28.92 22.74 -48.47
N ASN A 45 27.74 22.23 -48.09
CA ASN A 45 26.70 21.94 -49.07
C ASN A 45 26.24 23.21 -49.81
N ARG A 46 26.04 24.32 -49.10
CA ARG A 46 25.68 25.61 -49.71
C ARG A 46 26.76 26.10 -50.68
N GLU A 47 28.04 25.95 -50.34
CA GLU A 47 29.16 26.36 -51.18
C GLU A 47 29.29 25.49 -52.43
N LEU A 48 29.20 24.16 -52.30
CA LEU A 48 29.21 23.24 -53.43
C LEU A 48 28.09 23.54 -54.43
N TRP A 49 26.91 23.95 -53.95
CA TRP A 49 25.81 24.37 -54.83
C TRP A 49 26.08 25.68 -55.54
N LYS A 50 26.78 26.64 -54.91
CA LYS A 50 27.19 27.89 -55.58
C LYS A 50 28.20 27.59 -56.69
N LEU A 51 29.19 26.76 -56.40
CA LEU A 51 30.19 26.34 -57.38
C LEU A 51 29.57 25.56 -58.55
N LEU A 52 28.57 24.72 -58.28
CA LEU A 52 27.81 24.03 -59.33
C LEU A 52 26.97 25.01 -60.18
N GLU A 53 26.47 26.09 -59.57
CA GLU A 53 25.72 27.12 -60.28
C GLU A 53 26.65 27.95 -61.18
N GLU A 54 27.85 28.29 -60.69
CA GLU A 54 28.88 29.03 -61.43
C GLU A 54 29.50 28.21 -62.58
N SER A 55 29.79 26.92 -62.37
CA SER A 55 30.44 26.08 -63.38
C SER A 55 29.55 25.71 -64.57
N MET A 56 28.23 25.85 -64.44
CA MET A 56 27.26 25.55 -65.51
C MET A 56 26.78 26.79 -66.26
N ASP A 57 27.09 28.00 -65.80
CA ASP A 57 26.89 29.23 -66.58
C ASP A 57 27.96 29.37 -67.68
N GLU A 58 29.04 28.58 -67.64
CA GLU A 58 30.14 28.58 -68.62
C GLU A 58 29.98 27.53 -69.76
N GLU A 59 29.13 26.51 -69.62
CA GLU A 59 28.88 25.50 -70.66
C GLU A 59 27.37 25.20 -70.85
N GLU A 60 26.80 25.52 -72.02
CA GLU A 60 25.48 24.99 -72.39
C GLU A 60 25.59 23.76 -73.31
N PRO A 61 24.80 22.72 -72.99
CA PRO A 61 23.75 22.32 -73.91
C PRO A 61 22.39 22.23 -73.20
N SER A 62 21.31 22.51 -73.95
CA SER A 62 19.93 22.72 -73.48
C SER A 62 19.31 21.64 -72.57
N LYS A 63 19.91 20.45 -72.44
CA LYS A 63 19.48 19.39 -71.50
C LYS A 63 19.80 19.73 -70.03
N GLY A 64 20.88 20.45 -69.74
CA GLY A 64 21.24 20.83 -68.37
C GLY A 64 20.24 21.80 -67.73
N ARG A 65 19.62 22.68 -68.52
CA ARG A 65 18.63 23.67 -68.05
C ARG A 65 17.35 23.05 -67.48
N ASP A 66 16.81 22.02 -68.13
CA ASP A 66 15.56 21.37 -67.69
C ASP A 66 15.78 20.52 -66.43
N GLU A 67 16.91 19.83 -66.35
CA GLU A 67 17.33 19.09 -65.16
C GLU A 67 17.61 20.04 -63.99
N LEU A 68 18.27 21.18 -64.23
CA LEU A 68 18.45 22.24 -63.24
C LEU A 68 17.11 22.83 -62.77
N ARG A 69 16.16 23.05 -63.66
CA ARG A 69 14.82 23.54 -63.30
C ARG A 69 14.08 22.52 -62.43
N ARG A 70 14.25 21.23 -62.68
CA ARG A 70 13.71 20.15 -61.85
C ARG A 70 14.39 20.13 -60.48
N LEU A 71 15.72 20.15 -60.43
CA LEU A 71 16.50 20.20 -59.18
C LEU A 71 16.18 21.44 -58.35
N ARG A 72 15.98 22.61 -58.97
CA ARG A 72 15.53 23.84 -58.29
C ARG A 72 14.13 23.68 -57.69
N ARG A 73 13.20 23.01 -58.37
CA ARG A 73 11.86 22.72 -57.82
C ARG A 73 11.93 21.72 -56.67
N GLU A 74 12.74 20.67 -56.80
CA GLU A 74 12.96 19.68 -55.74
C GLU A 74 13.64 20.32 -54.52
N ARG A 75 14.66 21.16 -54.70
CA ARG A 75 15.27 21.95 -53.63
C ARG A 75 14.26 22.85 -52.92
N LYS A 76 13.40 23.56 -53.64
CA LYS A 76 12.35 24.39 -53.02
C LYS A 76 11.37 23.55 -52.20
N LYS A 77 10.99 22.36 -52.69
CA LYS A 77 10.15 21.41 -51.94
C LYS A 77 10.86 20.90 -50.69
N LEU A 78 12.13 20.52 -50.79
CA LEU A 78 12.93 20.05 -49.67
C LEU A 78 13.15 21.15 -48.62
N LEU A 79 13.43 22.38 -49.03
CA LEU A 79 13.54 23.52 -48.10
C LEU A 79 12.23 23.81 -47.38
N LYS A 80 11.09 23.72 -48.08
CA LYS A 80 9.78 23.85 -47.43
C LYS A 80 9.57 22.74 -46.40
N ARG A 81 9.92 21.50 -46.76
CA ARG A 81 9.80 20.35 -45.84
C ARG A 81 10.73 20.45 -44.63
N ILE A 82 11.95 20.96 -44.82
CA ILE A 82 12.90 21.20 -43.71
C ILE A 82 12.30 22.20 -42.73
N ARG A 83 11.74 23.32 -43.22
CA ARG A 83 11.09 24.31 -42.33
C ARG A 83 9.91 23.73 -41.57
N GLU A 84 9.05 22.95 -42.23
CA GLU A 84 7.94 22.25 -41.58
C GLU A 84 8.45 21.30 -40.47
N LEU A 85 9.55 20.58 -40.72
CA LEU A 85 10.16 19.69 -39.74
C LEU A 85 10.83 20.46 -38.58
N GLU A 86 11.42 21.63 -38.86
CA GLU A 86 12.00 22.50 -37.84
C GLU A 86 10.92 23.06 -36.89
N GLU A 87 9.77 23.46 -37.43
CA GLU A 87 8.61 23.89 -36.63
C GLU A 87 8.09 22.74 -35.76
N LEU A 88 7.86 21.55 -36.35
CA LEU A 88 7.43 20.37 -35.59
C LEU A 88 8.42 19.97 -34.50
N LEU A 89 9.72 20.06 -34.78
CA LEU A 89 10.76 19.76 -33.78
C LEU A 89 10.71 20.76 -32.61
N LYS A 90 10.44 22.04 -32.88
CA LYS A 90 10.29 23.05 -31.84
C LYS A 90 9.07 22.76 -30.96
N ASP A 91 7.95 22.43 -31.57
CA ASP A 91 6.72 22.10 -30.84
C ASP A 91 6.90 20.86 -29.95
N VAL A 92 7.54 19.81 -30.48
CA VAL A 92 7.85 18.60 -29.72
C VAL A 92 8.81 18.89 -28.56
N LYS A 93 9.81 19.74 -28.76
CA LYS A 93 10.72 20.14 -27.67
C LYS A 93 9.98 20.87 -26.56
N MET A 94 9.13 21.84 -26.89
CA MET A 94 8.34 22.56 -25.91
C MET A 94 7.38 21.62 -25.15
N ALA A 95 6.70 20.72 -25.86
CA ALA A 95 5.83 19.72 -25.22
C ALA A 95 6.62 18.79 -24.29
N ASN A 96 7.82 18.38 -24.68
CA ASN A 96 8.67 17.51 -23.87
C ASN A 96 9.19 18.21 -22.61
N GLU A 97 9.56 19.49 -22.70
CA GLU A 97 9.93 20.31 -21.55
C GLU A 97 8.78 20.44 -20.53
N LEU A 98 7.56 20.72 -21.01
CA LEU A 98 6.37 20.79 -20.16
C LEU A 98 6.08 19.44 -19.48
N LEU A 99 6.12 18.34 -20.23
CA LEU A 99 5.92 17.00 -19.68
C LEU A 99 7.01 16.63 -18.66
N THR A 100 8.24 17.08 -18.87
CA THR A 100 9.34 16.84 -17.92
C THR A 100 9.07 17.55 -16.59
N LEU A 101 8.64 18.81 -16.63
CA LEU A 101 8.27 19.57 -15.43
C LEU A 101 7.09 18.93 -14.69
N GLU A 102 6.05 18.53 -15.41
CA GLU A 102 4.89 17.85 -14.82
C GLU A 102 5.30 16.52 -14.16
N ASN A 103 6.19 15.76 -14.80
CA ASN A 103 6.69 14.50 -14.27
C ASN A 103 7.52 14.71 -12.97
N GLU A 104 8.34 15.76 -12.92
CA GLU A 104 9.07 16.13 -11.70
C GLU A 104 8.14 16.55 -10.56
N GLU A 105 7.09 17.32 -10.85
CA GLU A 105 6.10 17.73 -9.86
C GLU A 105 5.33 16.51 -9.32
N LEU A 106 4.90 15.61 -10.21
CA LEU A 106 4.24 14.36 -9.83
C LEU A 106 5.14 13.48 -8.97
N LYS A 107 6.44 13.36 -9.32
CA LYS A 107 7.41 12.62 -8.49
C LYS A 107 7.55 13.19 -7.09
N LYS A 108 7.58 14.52 -6.94
CA LYS A 108 7.60 15.16 -5.61
C LYS A 108 6.34 14.82 -4.81
N ARG A 109 5.17 14.90 -5.46
CA ARG A 109 3.89 14.62 -4.83
C ARG A 109 3.74 13.16 -4.41
N VAL A 110 4.26 12.22 -5.20
CA VAL A 110 4.32 10.80 -4.83
C VAL A 110 5.15 10.60 -3.56
N LYS A 111 6.37 11.17 -3.50
CA LYS A 111 7.23 11.07 -2.31
C LYS A 111 6.58 11.65 -1.05
N GLU A 112 5.89 12.78 -1.17
CA GLU A 112 5.15 13.37 -0.05
C GLU A 112 4.00 12.47 0.44
N LEU A 113 3.29 11.83 -0.48
CA LEU A 113 2.22 10.90 -0.14
C LEU A 113 2.75 9.61 0.48
N GLU A 114 3.86 9.06 -0.02
CA GLU A 114 4.53 7.89 0.56
C GLU A 114 4.91 8.16 2.02
N LYS A 115 5.50 9.31 2.31
CA LYS A 115 5.83 9.72 3.68
C LYS A 115 4.59 9.82 4.58
N LYS A 116 3.49 10.39 4.08
CA LYS A 116 2.23 10.46 4.84
C LYS A 116 1.64 9.08 5.13
N VAL A 117 1.74 8.16 4.17
CA VAL A 117 1.27 6.77 4.36
C VAL A 117 2.09 6.08 5.45
N GLU A 118 3.41 6.27 5.47
CA GLU A 118 4.29 5.74 6.51
C GLU A 118 3.95 6.31 7.90
N GLU A 119 3.82 7.64 8.03
CA GLU A 119 3.44 8.32 9.27
C GLU A 119 2.07 7.83 9.80
N LEU A 120 1.09 7.66 8.91
CA LEU A 120 -0.22 7.12 9.26
C LEU A 120 -0.15 5.65 9.68
N GLY A 121 0.69 4.84 9.01
CA GLY A 121 0.92 3.44 9.36
C GLY A 121 1.51 3.30 10.76
N GLU A 122 2.51 4.10 11.10
CA GLU A 122 3.06 4.15 12.46
C GLU A 122 2.01 4.58 13.49
N SER A 123 1.23 5.62 13.21
CA SER A 123 0.19 6.12 14.10
C SER A 123 -0.88 5.03 14.37
N LEU A 124 -1.28 4.30 13.34
CA LEU A 124 -2.24 3.20 13.45
C LEU A 124 -1.69 2.08 14.33
N ASN A 125 -0.43 1.69 14.15
CA ASN A 125 0.21 0.65 14.95
C ASN A 125 0.30 1.04 16.43
N ARG A 126 0.66 2.30 16.72
CA ARG A 126 0.67 2.83 18.10
C ARG A 126 -0.72 2.77 18.73
N LYS A 127 -1.75 3.24 18.02
CA LYS A 127 -3.14 3.19 18.51
C LYS A 127 -3.64 1.77 18.72
N LYS A 128 -3.28 0.82 17.85
CA LYS A 128 -3.63 -0.59 18.04
C LYS A 128 -3.00 -1.15 19.32
N ALA A 129 -1.71 -0.91 19.54
CA ALA A 129 -1.02 -1.35 20.75
C ALA A 129 -1.60 -0.70 22.01
N GLU A 130 -1.99 0.58 21.96
CA GLU A 130 -2.71 1.25 23.06
C GLU A 130 -4.08 0.61 23.32
N LEU A 131 -4.83 0.27 22.27
CA LEU A 131 -6.14 -0.36 22.40
C LEU A 131 -6.03 -1.77 22.99
N GLU A 132 -5.06 -2.56 22.55
CA GLU A 132 -4.77 -3.89 23.08
C GLU A 132 -4.45 -3.81 24.57
N ARG A 133 -3.55 -2.90 24.97
CA ARG A 133 -3.26 -2.66 26.40
C ARG A 133 -4.50 -2.24 27.20
N PHE A 134 -5.34 -1.41 26.62
CA PHE A 134 -6.57 -0.97 27.28
C PHE A 134 -7.57 -2.12 27.45
N VAL A 135 -7.72 -2.98 26.43
CA VAL A 135 -8.55 -4.19 26.51
C VAL A 135 -8.01 -5.14 27.57
N ASP A 136 -6.70 -5.40 27.60
CA ASP A 136 -6.06 -6.26 28.60
C ASP A 136 -6.29 -5.76 30.03
N LEU A 137 -6.10 -4.45 30.25
CA LEU A 137 -6.35 -3.82 31.54
C LEU A 137 -7.83 -3.91 31.93
N TYR A 138 -8.74 -3.62 30.99
CA TYR A 138 -10.17 -3.69 31.22
C TYR A 138 -10.62 -5.11 31.55
N GLU A 139 -10.18 -6.12 30.81
CA GLU A 139 -10.50 -7.52 31.07
C GLU A 139 -9.97 -7.99 32.43
N ARG A 140 -8.73 -7.63 32.76
CA ARG A 140 -8.11 -7.96 34.05
C ARG A 140 -8.87 -7.33 35.22
N ASP A 141 -9.19 -6.05 35.12
CA ASP A 141 -9.87 -5.31 36.19
C ASP A 141 -11.32 -5.80 36.32
N LEU A 142 -12.03 -5.94 35.21
CA LEU A 142 -13.41 -6.43 35.21
C LEU A 142 -13.50 -7.86 35.77
N GLY A 143 -12.59 -8.75 35.38
CA GLY A 143 -12.48 -10.09 35.93
C GLY A 143 -12.25 -10.07 37.45
N SER A 144 -11.36 -9.20 37.91
CA SER A 144 -11.06 -9.02 39.33
C SER A 144 -12.28 -8.51 40.12
N TYR A 145 -13.02 -7.53 39.59
CA TYR A 145 -14.25 -7.02 40.20
C TYR A 145 -15.37 -8.07 40.26
N ILE A 146 -15.56 -8.83 39.18
CA ILE A 146 -16.60 -9.88 39.14
C ILE A 146 -16.28 -11.00 40.13
N ASN A 147 -15.02 -11.44 40.18
CA ASN A 147 -14.57 -12.48 41.11
C ASN A 147 -14.59 -12.02 42.59
N LEU A 148 -14.46 -10.73 42.85
CA LEU A 148 -14.62 -10.17 44.21
C LEU A 148 -16.09 -10.18 44.66
N LEU A 149 -17.02 -9.93 43.74
CA LEU A 149 -18.45 -9.78 44.04
C LEU A 149 -19.23 -11.10 44.05
N LEU A 150 -18.71 -12.15 43.40
CA LEU A 150 -19.35 -13.45 43.23
C LEU A 150 -18.37 -14.54 43.66
N GLU A 151 -18.54 -15.08 44.87
CA GLU A 151 -17.61 -16.05 45.44
C GLU A 151 -17.73 -17.44 44.80
N LYS A 152 -18.92 -17.77 44.28
CA LYS A 152 -19.22 -19.08 43.68
C LYS A 152 -19.15 -19.08 42.16
N VAL A 153 -18.86 -17.93 41.54
CA VAL A 153 -18.80 -17.79 40.09
C VAL A 153 -17.43 -17.27 39.69
N TYR A 154 -16.79 -17.97 38.75
CA TYR A 154 -15.56 -17.52 38.11
C TYR A 154 -15.78 -17.39 36.60
N LEU A 155 -15.37 -16.26 36.02
CA LEU A 155 -15.36 -16.09 34.56
C LEU A 155 -13.94 -16.28 34.04
N THR A 156 -13.76 -17.16 33.05
CA THR A 156 -12.49 -17.28 32.34
C THR A 156 -12.21 -16.04 31.49
N PRO A 157 -10.95 -15.78 31.09
CA PRO A 157 -10.61 -14.67 30.19
C PRO A 157 -11.46 -14.68 28.91
N SER A 158 -11.63 -15.86 28.31
CA SER A 158 -12.44 -16.04 27.11
C SER A 158 -13.93 -15.70 27.34
N ALA A 159 -14.48 -16.00 28.52
CA ALA A 159 -15.84 -15.61 28.90
C ALA A 159 -15.98 -14.12 29.20
N LEU A 160 -14.92 -13.46 29.70
CA LEU A 160 -14.89 -12.00 29.89
C LEU A 160 -14.89 -11.28 28.54
N ALA A 161 -14.12 -11.76 27.58
CA ALA A 161 -14.14 -11.26 26.20
C ALA A 161 -15.54 -11.42 25.57
N ASP A 162 -16.16 -12.59 25.74
CA ASP A 162 -17.54 -12.82 25.29
C ASP A 162 -18.49 -11.82 25.95
N PHE A 163 -18.40 -11.64 27.27
CA PHE A 163 -19.23 -10.71 28.03
C PHE A 163 -19.08 -9.27 27.54
N ALA A 164 -17.86 -8.82 27.24
CA ALA A 164 -17.58 -7.49 26.71
C ALA A 164 -18.23 -7.28 25.34
N SER A 165 -18.27 -8.32 24.50
CA SER A 165 -18.85 -8.29 23.16
C SER A 165 -20.39 -8.27 23.12
N LEU A 166 -21.05 -8.68 24.21
CA LEU A 166 -22.52 -8.72 24.29
C LEU A 166 -23.15 -7.32 24.13
N SER A 167 -24.36 -7.27 23.57
CA SER A 167 -25.15 -6.04 23.57
C SER A 167 -25.49 -5.57 25.01
N PRO A 168 -25.67 -4.25 25.26
CA PRO A 168 -25.93 -3.73 26.61
C PRO A 168 -27.14 -4.37 27.31
N LYS A 169 -28.19 -4.67 26.55
CA LYS A 169 -29.40 -5.34 27.05
C LYS A 169 -29.09 -6.76 27.51
N VAL A 170 -28.35 -7.51 26.71
CA VAL A 170 -27.98 -8.92 26.99
C VAL A 170 -26.98 -8.99 28.14
N ARG A 171 -26.00 -8.06 28.23
CA ARG A 171 -25.12 -7.94 29.40
C ARG A 171 -25.90 -7.81 30.71
N LYS A 172 -26.91 -6.94 30.75
CA LYS A 172 -27.73 -6.76 31.95
C LYS A 172 -28.47 -8.05 32.35
N SER A 173 -28.98 -8.79 31.37
CA SER A 173 -29.61 -10.10 31.60
C SER A 173 -28.60 -11.14 32.09
N PHE A 174 -27.39 -11.14 31.53
CA PHE A 174 -26.32 -12.04 31.95
C PHE A 174 -25.86 -11.74 33.38
N VAL A 175 -25.71 -10.48 33.78
CA VAL A 175 -25.39 -10.12 35.18
C VAL A 175 -26.47 -10.60 36.15
N LYS A 176 -27.75 -10.54 35.76
CA LYS A 176 -28.84 -11.14 36.57
C LYS A 176 -28.70 -12.66 36.67
N TYR A 177 -28.29 -13.31 35.59
CA TYR A 177 -28.00 -14.75 35.57
C TYR A 177 -26.83 -15.11 36.49
N LEU A 178 -25.73 -14.36 36.46
CA LEU A 178 -24.61 -14.57 37.39
C LEU A 178 -25.04 -14.46 38.85
N LYS A 179 -25.85 -13.45 39.19
CA LYS A 179 -26.44 -13.31 40.54
C LYS A 179 -27.37 -14.46 40.92
N LYS A 180 -28.04 -15.09 39.95
CA LYS A 180 -28.83 -16.30 40.19
C LYS A 180 -27.90 -17.47 40.50
N LEU A 181 -26.85 -17.69 39.69
CA LEU A 181 -25.86 -18.74 39.93
C LEU A 181 -25.22 -18.62 41.31
N GLU A 182 -24.84 -17.41 41.73
CA GLU A 182 -24.22 -17.17 43.04
C GLU A 182 -25.06 -17.67 44.24
N ARG A 183 -26.38 -17.68 44.08
CA ARG A 183 -27.31 -18.17 45.12
C ARG A 183 -27.44 -19.69 45.14
N LEU A 184 -27.03 -20.36 44.08
CA LEU A 184 -27.12 -21.81 43.96
C LEU A 184 -25.90 -22.49 44.58
N ASN A 185 -26.05 -23.77 44.88
CA ASN A 185 -24.96 -24.62 45.33
C ASN A 185 -24.44 -25.45 44.14
N PRO A 186 -23.16 -25.33 43.72
CA PRO A 186 -22.64 -26.03 42.55
C PRO A 186 -22.78 -27.56 42.60
N SER A 187 -22.82 -28.14 43.79
CA SER A 187 -22.99 -29.59 43.98
C SER A 187 -24.44 -30.08 43.78
N GLU A 188 -25.42 -29.19 43.84
CA GLU A 188 -26.85 -29.55 43.80
C GLU A 188 -27.50 -29.28 42.44
N VAL A 189 -26.90 -28.41 41.62
CA VAL A 189 -27.47 -28.00 40.34
C VAL A 189 -27.10 -29.00 39.26
N ARG A 190 -28.11 -29.52 38.55
CA ARG A 190 -27.93 -30.35 37.36
C ARG A 190 -28.17 -29.50 36.12
N PHE A 191 -27.12 -29.32 35.32
CA PHE A 191 -27.20 -28.69 34.01
C PHE A 191 -27.22 -29.73 32.89
N GLU A 192 -27.65 -29.32 31.71
CA GLU A 192 -27.56 -30.17 30.52
C GLU A 192 -26.10 -30.30 30.08
N SER A 193 -25.65 -31.51 29.78
CA SER A 193 -24.31 -31.74 29.24
C SER A 193 -24.18 -31.27 27.79
N LEU A 194 -23.00 -30.79 27.42
CA LEU A 194 -22.62 -30.52 26.04
C LEU A 194 -22.05 -31.82 25.43
N GLU A 195 -22.86 -32.48 24.59
CA GLU A 195 -22.56 -33.80 24.01
C GLU A 195 -21.25 -33.84 23.19
N THR A 196 -20.76 -32.69 22.73
CA THR A 196 -19.67 -32.57 21.76
C THR A 196 -18.32 -32.23 22.38
N SER A 197 -18.22 -31.97 23.69
CA SER A 197 -16.97 -31.56 24.34
C SER A 197 -16.20 -32.73 24.96
N LYS A 198 -14.87 -32.73 24.84
CA LYS A 198 -13.96 -33.68 25.52
C LYS A 198 -13.87 -33.52 27.05
N GLY A 199 -14.78 -32.77 27.67
CA GLY A 199 -14.79 -32.47 29.10
C GLY A 199 -16.19 -32.26 29.67
N ASN A 200 -16.29 -32.09 30.99
CA ASN A 200 -17.53 -31.86 31.74
C ASN A 200 -18.07 -30.43 31.55
N VAL A 201 -18.26 -29.99 30.31
CA VAL A 201 -18.86 -28.69 29.99
C VAL A 201 -20.37 -28.85 29.93
N PHE A 202 -21.05 -28.00 30.68
CA PHE A 202 -22.49 -27.91 30.72
C PHE A 202 -22.98 -26.68 29.96
N LYS A 203 -24.23 -26.72 29.52
CA LYS A 203 -24.92 -25.61 28.87
C LYS A 203 -26.15 -25.21 29.67
N ASP A 204 -26.37 -23.91 29.77
CA ASP A 204 -27.59 -23.33 30.35
C ASP A 204 -28.06 -22.14 29.49
N ARG A 205 -29.32 -21.75 29.66
CA ARG A 205 -29.93 -20.62 28.96
C ARG A 205 -30.11 -19.45 29.91
N PHE A 206 -29.86 -18.26 29.39
CA PHE A 206 -30.24 -17.01 30.03
C PHE A 206 -31.03 -16.14 29.04
N SER A 207 -31.67 -15.08 29.54
CA SER A 207 -32.44 -14.19 28.68
C SER A 207 -31.51 -13.46 27.71
N GLY A 208 -31.51 -13.88 26.45
CA GLY A 208 -30.69 -13.31 25.38
C GLY A 208 -29.57 -14.22 24.85
N GLY A 209 -29.38 -15.42 25.41
CA GLY A 209 -28.31 -16.29 24.92
C GLY A 209 -28.11 -17.61 25.68
N ARG A 210 -26.94 -18.21 25.46
CA ARG A 210 -26.47 -19.42 26.12
C ARG A 210 -25.17 -19.18 26.85
N VAL A 211 -25.02 -19.90 27.95
CA VAL A 211 -23.78 -19.93 28.73
C VAL A 211 -23.26 -21.36 28.77
N TYR A 212 -21.95 -21.48 28.67
CA TYR A 212 -21.23 -22.74 28.79
C TYR A 212 -20.37 -22.67 30.05
N LEU A 213 -20.49 -23.66 30.92
CA LEU A 213 -19.85 -23.63 32.22
C LEU A 213 -19.42 -25.01 32.68
N THR A 214 -18.41 -25.06 33.55
CA THR A 214 -17.97 -26.25 34.27
C THR A 214 -18.15 -26.03 35.77
N VAL A 215 -18.06 -27.09 36.57
CA VAL A 215 -17.98 -26.98 38.03
C VAL A 215 -16.59 -27.44 38.46
N LYS A 216 -15.83 -26.56 39.10
CA LYS A 216 -14.48 -26.82 39.62
C LYS A 216 -14.36 -26.20 41.01
N ASP A 217 -13.76 -26.92 41.94
CA ASP A 217 -13.46 -26.44 43.30
C ASP A 217 -14.67 -25.80 44.02
N GLY A 218 -15.87 -26.37 43.81
CA GLY A 218 -17.10 -25.85 44.41
C GLY A 218 -17.55 -24.49 43.84
N ARG A 219 -17.14 -24.14 42.62
CA ARG A 219 -17.54 -22.93 41.90
C ARG A 219 -18.06 -23.24 40.49
N PHE A 220 -18.97 -22.40 40.01
CA PHE A 220 -19.35 -22.36 38.60
C PHE A 220 -18.26 -21.60 37.82
N VAL A 221 -17.61 -22.28 36.89
CA VAL A 221 -16.61 -21.69 36.00
C VAL A 221 -17.24 -21.45 34.64
N ILE A 222 -17.48 -20.20 34.28
CA ILE A 222 -18.04 -19.82 32.98
C ILE A 222 -16.92 -19.86 31.94
N GLU A 223 -17.05 -20.73 30.96
CA GLU A 223 -16.06 -20.98 29.90
C GLU A 223 -16.40 -20.20 28.61
N GLY A 224 -17.67 -19.85 28.40
CA GLY A 224 -18.07 -19.06 27.24
C GLY A 224 -19.52 -18.58 27.28
N ILE A 225 -19.78 -17.50 26.55
CA ILE A 225 -21.10 -16.86 26.46
C ILE A 225 -21.42 -16.61 25.00
N LEU A 226 -22.63 -17.01 24.58
CA LEU A 226 -23.10 -16.82 23.21
C LEU A 226 -24.38 -15.99 23.21
N GLU A 227 -24.37 -14.87 22.48
CA GLU A 227 -25.56 -14.06 22.23
C GLU A 227 -26.43 -14.68 21.12
N GLY A 228 -27.71 -14.91 21.42
CA GLY A 228 -28.67 -15.52 20.49
C GLY A 228 -28.58 -17.04 20.36
N GLU A 229 -29.48 -17.61 19.54
CA GLU A 229 -29.61 -19.07 19.32
C GLU A 229 -29.51 -19.47 17.83
N ASP A 230 -28.86 -18.66 16.99
CA ASP A 230 -28.63 -19.02 15.58
C ASP A 230 -27.76 -20.28 15.49
N SER A 231 -28.27 -21.33 14.83
CA SER A 231 -27.64 -22.65 14.75
C SER A 231 -26.25 -22.59 14.11
N LYS A 232 -26.06 -21.76 13.07
CA LYS A 232 -24.76 -21.64 12.39
C LYS A 232 -23.70 -21.00 13.28
N LYS A 233 -24.09 -19.99 14.07
CA LYS A 233 -23.18 -19.31 15.02
C LYS A 233 -22.85 -20.21 16.19
N LYS A 234 -23.83 -20.96 16.68
CA LYS A 234 -23.67 -21.93 17.75
C LYS A 234 -22.68 -23.04 17.40
N ASP A 235 -22.82 -23.65 16.23
CA ASP A 235 -21.96 -24.77 15.83
C ASP A 235 -20.52 -24.31 15.59
N ARG A 236 -20.33 -23.12 15.03
CA ARG A 236 -19.00 -22.49 14.90
C ARG A 236 -18.38 -22.22 16.26
N PHE A 237 -19.13 -21.57 17.16
CA PHE A 237 -18.65 -21.24 18.50
C PHE A 237 -18.24 -22.49 19.28
N ILE A 238 -19.06 -23.54 19.26
CA ILE A 238 -18.75 -24.81 19.94
C ILE A 238 -17.49 -25.45 19.35
N ARG A 239 -17.35 -25.44 18.01
CA ARG A 239 -16.18 -26.01 17.34
C ARG A 239 -14.88 -25.26 17.65
N GLU A 240 -14.93 -23.93 17.67
CA GLU A 240 -13.74 -23.11 17.94
C GLU A 240 -13.30 -23.18 19.40
N ARG A 241 -14.24 -23.43 20.34
CA ARG A 241 -13.98 -23.35 21.79
C ARG A 241 -13.86 -24.69 22.50
N PHE A 242 -14.55 -25.74 22.04
CA PHE A 242 -14.75 -26.96 22.82
C PHE A 242 -14.51 -28.28 22.05
N ALA A 243 -14.22 -28.22 20.74
CA ALA A 243 -13.88 -29.38 19.91
C ALA A 243 -12.36 -29.53 19.76
#